data_AF-A0A519MGT1-F1
#
_entry.id   AF-A0A519MGT1-F1
#
_cell.length_a   1.000
_cell.length_b   1.000
_cell.length_c   1.000
_cell.angle_alpha   90.00
_cell.angle_beta   90.00
_cell.angle_gamma   90.00
#
_symmetry.space_group_name_H-M   'P 1'
#
loop_
_entity.id
_entity.type
_entity.pdbx_description
1 polymer ?
#
loop_
_entity_poly.entity_id
_entity_poly.type
_entity_poly.pdbx_seq_one_letter_code
_entity_poly.pdbx_strand_id
1 'polypeptide(L)'
;MRGKFMKYSMLFAAALVLSAGVVAAKEPAGCELVYSGTASMDGSERAQYLQVGDYEKLDASLEKQLVEHKKGRRSDLMITRDLYELMQLSGRDLSLFQEWADKNPRSFFANLAYGAYLAEEANTARGSESAARTSQRQIAAMRDIQQRAARYLEVARKIKPDSAVPYASLIVMAATQEGSAGVLPLLQAANKVDPKNLSARVAAMSYLDPSWGGSFELVEGVVTEAQQARLPEGQINYLRYHLTMIKASHAESIARDKPAARQLYRDALRMCGNSEGAEAGIGRTGTR
;
A
#
# COMPACT_ATOMS: atom_id res chain seq x y z
N MET A 1 48.53 24.81 -48.38
CA MET A 1 48.58 26.24 -47.97
C MET A 1 47.31 26.93 -48.44
N ARG A 2 46.70 27.76 -47.57
CA ARG A 2 45.74 28.88 -47.78
C ARG A 2 45.04 29.00 -49.17
N GLY A 3 43.74 29.21 -49.32
CA GLY A 3 42.68 29.56 -48.39
C GLY A 3 41.37 29.95 -49.13
N LYS A 4 40.36 30.35 -48.34
CA LYS A 4 39.12 31.14 -48.58
C LYS A 4 38.60 31.33 -50.02
N PHE A 5 37.27 31.15 -50.22
CA PHE A 5 36.29 32.23 -50.42
C PHE A 5 34.88 31.70 -50.82
N MET A 6 33.90 31.94 -49.94
CA MET A 6 32.58 32.57 -50.09
C MET A 6 31.74 32.53 -51.42
N LYS A 7 30.41 32.48 -51.20
CA LYS A 7 29.22 32.77 -52.06
C LYS A 7 28.61 31.51 -52.73
N TYR A 8 27.32 31.21 -52.68
CA TYR A 8 26.13 32.05 -52.89
C TYR A 8 24.89 31.49 -52.17
N SER A 9 24.02 32.40 -51.70
CA SER A 9 22.61 32.16 -51.43
C SER A 9 21.84 31.90 -52.74
N MET A 10 20.85 31.00 -52.74
CA MET A 10 19.52 31.23 -53.36
C MET A 10 18.53 30.06 -53.14
N LEU A 11 17.37 30.44 -52.58
CA LEU A 11 16.00 30.07 -52.97
C LEU A 11 15.47 28.63 -52.72
N PHE A 12 14.75 28.56 -51.60
CA PHE A 12 13.46 27.90 -51.35
C PHE A 12 12.79 27.11 -52.49
N ALA A 13 12.52 25.84 -52.22
CA ALA A 13 11.31 25.14 -52.67
C ALA A 13 10.55 24.65 -51.42
N ALA A 14 9.31 25.11 -51.28
CA ALA A 14 8.42 24.77 -50.18
C ALA A 14 7.95 23.32 -50.29
N ALA A 15 8.18 22.53 -49.24
CA ALA A 15 7.48 21.26 -49.03
C ALA A 15 6.40 21.51 -47.96
N LEU A 16 5.14 21.32 -48.34
CA LEU A 16 4.02 21.20 -47.41
C LEU A 16 4.32 20.06 -46.43
N VAL A 17 4.57 20.38 -45.17
CA VAL A 17 4.50 19.41 -44.09
C VAL A 17 3.04 19.31 -43.69
N LEU A 18 2.39 18.23 -44.11
CA LEU A 18 1.18 17.74 -43.46
C LEU A 18 1.54 17.45 -42.01
N SER A 19 1.20 18.36 -41.10
CA SER A 19 1.19 18.08 -39.67
C SER A 19 0.09 17.05 -39.42
N ALA A 20 0.47 15.78 -39.47
CA ALA A 20 -0.27 14.75 -38.77
C ALA A 20 -0.31 15.20 -37.31
N GLY A 21 -1.47 15.66 -36.86
CA GLY A 21 -1.72 15.92 -35.46
C GLY A 21 -1.40 14.63 -34.72
N VAL A 22 -0.30 14.63 -33.98
CA VAL A 22 -0.07 13.64 -32.94
C VAL A 22 -1.17 13.90 -31.93
N VAL A 23 -2.29 13.19 -32.08
CA VAL A 23 -3.19 12.97 -30.95
C VAL A 23 -2.29 12.29 -29.94
N ALA A 24 -1.86 13.05 -28.93
CA ALA A 24 -1.18 12.49 -27.78
C ALA A 24 -2.09 11.38 -27.28
N ALA A 25 -1.69 10.12 -27.50
CA ALA A 25 -2.36 8.99 -26.90
C ALA A 25 -2.32 9.29 -25.41
N LYS A 26 -3.50 9.53 -24.83
CA LYS A 26 -3.67 9.70 -23.39
C LYS A 26 -3.00 8.47 -22.77
N GLU A 27 -1.86 8.66 -22.11
CA GLU A 27 -1.17 7.55 -21.44
C GLU A 27 -2.24 6.79 -20.65
N PRO A 28 -2.31 5.44 -20.76
CA PRO A 28 -3.30 4.68 -20.03
C PRO A 28 -3.18 5.10 -18.58
N ALA A 29 -4.27 5.61 -18.01
CA ALA A 29 -4.30 6.20 -16.68
C ALA A 29 -3.58 5.27 -15.71
N GLY A 30 -2.32 5.61 -15.40
CA GLY A 30 -1.43 4.75 -14.66
C GLY A 30 -2.01 4.46 -13.28
N CYS A 31 -1.44 3.49 -12.58
CA CYS A 31 -1.69 3.31 -11.17
C CYS A 31 -1.09 4.51 -10.43
N GLU A 32 -1.77 5.66 -10.45
CA GLU A 32 -1.32 6.92 -9.86
C GLU A 32 -1.40 6.81 -8.33
N LEU A 33 -0.51 5.98 -7.80
CA LEU A 33 -0.03 5.96 -6.43
C LEU A 33 1.44 6.39 -6.54
N VAL A 34 1.64 7.65 -6.94
CA VAL A 34 2.96 8.21 -7.20
C VAL A 34 3.59 8.66 -5.89
N TYR A 35 4.77 8.12 -5.62
CA TYR A 35 5.83 8.79 -4.88
C TYR A 35 7.18 8.46 -5.60
N SER A 36 8.33 9.04 -5.23
CA SER A 36 9.57 9.10 -6.05
C SER A 36 10.84 8.44 -5.47
N GLY A 37 10.71 7.52 -4.52
CA GLY A 37 11.70 6.50 -4.20
C GLY A 37 12.80 6.94 -3.24
N THR A 38 12.91 8.23 -2.97
CA THR A 38 13.72 8.77 -1.88
C THR A 38 12.96 8.62 -0.55
N ALA A 39 13.58 8.62 0.62
CA ALA A 39 12.79 9.00 1.81
C ALA A 39 12.11 10.33 1.46
N SER A 40 10.79 10.43 1.64
CA SER A 40 10.19 11.75 1.42
C SER A 40 10.88 12.69 2.39
N MET A 41 11.18 13.92 1.97
CA MET A 41 11.62 14.93 2.93
C MET A 41 10.66 14.91 4.13
N ASP A 42 9.36 14.74 3.85
CA ASP A 42 8.30 14.51 4.82
C ASP A 42 8.50 13.26 5.73
N GLY A 43 9.03 12.15 5.22
CA GLY A 43 9.27 10.90 5.95
C GLY A 43 10.42 11.01 6.95
N SER A 44 11.56 11.55 6.51
CA SER A 44 12.69 11.85 7.40
C SER A 44 12.33 12.90 8.46
N GLU A 45 11.54 13.90 8.07
CA GLU A 45 11.04 14.92 8.99
C GLU A 45 10.10 14.32 10.05
N ARG A 46 9.14 13.46 9.64
CA ARG A 46 8.28 12.72 10.59
C ARG A 46 9.08 11.86 11.55
N ALA A 47 10.13 11.19 11.08
CA ALA A 47 11.02 10.39 11.93
C ALA A 47 11.77 11.26 12.94
N GLN A 48 12.23 12.45 12.53
CA GLN A 48 12.84 13.42 13.44
C GLN A 48 11.83 13.91 14.49
N TYR A 49 10.59 14.24 14.09
CA TYR A 49 9.54 14.63 15.04
C TYR A 49 9.26 13.54 16.08
N LEU A 50 9.21 12.28 15.66
CA LEU A 50 9.06 11.14 16.57
C LEU A 50 10.25 11.03 17.53
N GLN A 51 11.48 11.15 17.04
CA GLN A 51 12.71 11.03 17.83
C GLN A 51 12.86 12.11 18.89
N VAL A 52 12.49 13.36 18.59
CA VAL A 52 12.60 14.49 19.53
C VAL A 52 11.33 14.70 20.36
N GLY A 53 10.29 13.88 20.17
CA GLY A 53 9.01 13.99 20.87
C GLY A 53 8.15 15.18 20.46
N ASP A 54 8.35 15.74 19.26
CA ASP A 54 7.50 16.80 18.68
C ASP A 54 6.21 16.18 18.09
N TYR A 55 5.41 15.59 18.98
CA TYR A 55 4.24 14.82 18.61
C TYR A 55 3.13 15.68 17.98
N GLU A 56 3.09 16.97 18.30
CA GLU A 56 2.14 17.91 17.69
C GLU A 56 2.41 18.06 16.19
N LYS A 57 3.67 18.28 15.79
CA LYS A 57 4.02 18.35 14.36
C LYS A 57 3.88 17.01 13.66
N LEU A 58 4.22 15.92 14.34
CA LEU A 58 4.02 14.57 13.81
C LEU A 58 2.53 14.31 13.50
N ASP A 59 1.65 14.56 14.47
CA ASP A 59 0.20 14.43 14.32
C ASP A 59 -0.33 15.33 13.21
N ALA A 60 0.09 16.60 13.16
CA ALA A 60 -0.35 17.55 12.14
C ALA A 60 0.07 17.10 10.72
N SER A 61 1.29 16.56 10.57
CA SER A 61 1.79 16.05 9.30
C SER A 61 0.96 14.87 8.77
N LEU A 62 0.59 13.93 9.66
CA LEU A 62 -0.25 12.78 9.31
C LEU A 62 -1.72 13.16 9.12
N GLU A 63 -2.25 14.10 9.91
CA GLU A 63 -3.62 14.60 9.78
C GLU A 63 -3.84 15.25 8.42
N LYS A 64 -2.84 15.99 7.92
CA LYS A 64 -2.87 16.55 6.56
C LYS A 64 -3.12 15.45 5.51
N GLN A 65 -2.50 14.28 5.65
CA GLN A 65 -2.69 13.18 4.72
C GLN A 65 -4.11 12.60 4.80
N LEU A 66 -4.64 12.42 6.00
CA LEU A 66 -6.01 11.97 6.21
C LEU A 66 -7.04 12.98 5.65
N VAL A 67 -6.79 14.27 5.81
CA VAL A 67 -7.64 15.33 5.24
C VAL A 67 -7.62 15.29 3.71
N GLU A 68 -6.46 15.11 3.07
CA GLU A 68 -6.40 15.00 1.61
C GLU A 68 -7.06 13.70 1.11
N HIS A 69 -7.02 12.62 1.89
CA HIS A 69 -7.81 11.42 1.62
C HIS A 69 -9.32 11.69 1.67
N LYS A 70 -9.81 12.36 2.71
CA LYS A 70 -11.24 12.73 2.82
C LYS A 70 -11.70 13.65 1.67
N LYS A 71 -10.79 14.42 1.08
CA LYS A 71 -11.05 15.23 -0.13
C LYS A 71 -10.95 14.44 -1.44
N GLY A 72 -10.63 13.14 -1.39
CA GLY A 72 -10.44 12.28 -2.56
C GLY A 72 -9.16 12.57 -3.36
N ARG A 73 -8.22 13.34 -2.80
CA ARG A 73 -6.98 13.76 -3.46
C ARG A 73 -5.80 12.83 -3.19
N ARG A 74 -5.91 11.98 -2.17
CA ARG A 74 -4.90 10.98 -1.79
C ARG A 74 -5.57 9.68 -1.37
N SER A 75 -4.90 8.56 -1.60
CA SER A 75 -5.34 7.28 -1.05
C SER A 75 -4.97 7.17 0.43
N ASP A 76 -5.86 6.57 1.24
CA ASP A 76 -5.57 6.21 2.63
C ASP A 76 -4.45 5.17 2.75
N LEU A 77 -4.20 4.37 1.71
CA LEU A 77 -3.06 3.45 1.63
C LEU A 77 -1.72 4.18 1.82
N MET A 78 -1.63 5.43 1.38
CA MET A 78 -0.42 6.23 1.58
C MET A 78 -0.19 6.55 3.06
N ILE A 79 -1.24 6.68 3.87
CA ILE A 79 -1.10 6.90 5.33
C ILE A 79 -0.50 5.65 5.96
N THR A 80 -1.02 4.47 5.64
CA THR A 80 -0.44 3.20 6.09
C THR A 80 1.03 3.08 5.69
N ARG A 81 1.37 3.45 4.45
CA ARG A 81 2.76 3.48 3.97
C ARG A 81 3.64 4.45 4.75
N ASP A 82 3.16 5.67 4.99
CA ASP A 82 3.89 6.70 5.74
C ASP A 82 4.18 6.23 7.17
N LEU A 83 3.27 5.44 7.78
CA LEU A 83 3.52 4.79 9.07
C LEU A 83 4.58 3.70 9.00
N TYR A 84 4.56 2.84 7.96
CA TYR A 84 5.62 1.85 7.76
C TYR A 84 6.99 2.51 7.52
N GLU A 85 7.04 3.58 6.71
CA GLU A 85 8.26 4.37 6.49
C GLU A 85 8.77 4.94 7.82
N LEU A 86 7.88 5.52 8.63
CA LEU A 86 8.22 6.04 9.96
C LEU A 86 8.85 4.96 10.85
N MET A 87 8.30 3.74 10.86
CA MET A 87 8.87 2.61 11.63
C MET A 87 10.28 2.25 11.16
N GLN A 88 10.54 2.28 9.86
CA GLN A 88 11.87 1.96 9.31
C GLN A 88 12.88 3.06 9.62
N LEU A 89 12.51 4.33 9.40
CA LEU A 89 13.38 5.49 9.63
C LEU A 89 13.66 5.75 11.11
N SER A 90 12.77 5.32 12.00
CA SER A 90 12.99 5.35 13.46
C SER A 90 13.79 4.14 13.97
N GLY A 91 14.44 3.38 13.08
CA GLY A 91 15.24 2.21 13.44
C GLY A 91 14.44 1.07 14.06
N ARG A 92 13.12 1.05 13.85
CA ARG A 92 12.21 0.07 14.48
C ARG A 92 12.30 0.08 16.02
N ASP A 93 12.44 1.27 16.61
CA ASP A 93 12.35 1.43 18.05
C ASP A 93 10.89 1.51 18.52
N LEU A 94 10.37 0.39 19.02
CA LEU A 94 9.01 0.28 19.56
C LEU A 94 8.75 1.28 20.71
N SER A 95 9.78 1.64 21.49
CA SER A 95 9.62 2.52 22.65
C SER A 95 9.20 3.94 22.26
N LEU A 96 9.66 4.44 21.11
CA LEU A 96 9.27 5.76 20.59
C LEU A 96 7.76 5.82 20.27
N PHE A 97 7.22 4.77 19.65
CA PHE A 97 5.79 4.70 19.33
C PHE A 97 4.94 4.52 20.57
N GLN A 98 5.42 3.73 21.53
CA GLN A 98 4.77 3.58 22.83
C GLN A 98 4.72 4.94 23.56
N GLU A 99 5.85 5.64 23.65
CA GLU A 99 5.95 6.94 24.31
C GLU A 99 5.01 7.97 23.67
N TRP A 100 4.93 8.00 22.34
CA TRP A 100 4.00 8.86 21.61
C TRP A 100 2.53 8.58 22.01
N ALA A 101 2.13 7.31 22.06
CA ALA A 101 0.78 6.90 22.45
C ALA A 101 0.49 7.18 23.93
N ASP A 102 1.45 6.94 24.81
CA ASP A 102 1.32 7.19 26.26
C ASP A 102 1.20 8.68 26.57
N LYS A 103 1.98 9.54 25.90
CA LYS A 103 1.92 11.00 26.06
C LYS A 103 0.72 11.64 25.35
N ASN A 104 0.22 11.03 24.28
CA ASN A 104 -0.91 11.54 23.50
C ASN A 104 -2.04 10.50 23.37
N PRO A 105 -2.69 10.10 24.48
CA PRO A 105 -3.67 9.01 24.46
C PRO A 105 -4.93 9.31 23.63
N ARG A 106 -5.16 10.59 23.29
CA ARG A 106 -6.25 11.06 22.42
C ARG A 106 -5.84 11.26 20.96
N SER A 107 -4.57 11.05 20.62
CA SER A 107 -4.12 11.13 19.23
C SER A 107 -4.59 9.90 18.46
N PHE A 108 -5.26 10.14 17.33
CA PHE A 108 -5.62 9.08 16.39
C PHE A 108 -4.37 8.37 15.86
N PHE A 109 -3.35 9.14 15.44
CA PHE A 109 -2.17 8.58 14.79
C PHE A 109 -1.23 7.89 15.77
N ALA A 110 -1.10 8.37 17.00
CA ALA A 110 -0.28 7.69 18.00
C ALA A 110 -0.81 6.28 18.29
N ASN A 111 -2.13 6.16 18.51
CA ASN A 111 -2.80 4.89 18.73
C ASN A 111 -2.77 3.98 17.48
N LEU A 112 -3.01 4.56 16.29
CA LEU A 112 -2.94 3.82 15.03
C LEU A 112 -1.53 3.29 14.77
N ALA A 113 -0.50 4.12 14.91
CA ALA A 113 0.88 3.78 14.62
C ALA A 113 1.41 2.72 15.59
N TYR A 114 1.20 2.89 16.90
CA TYR A 114 1.64 1.90 17.88
C TYR A 114 0.87 0.58 17.74
N GLY A 115 -0.44 0.64 17.50
CA GLY A 115 -1.26 -0.54 17.21
C GLY A 115 -0.79 -1.29 15.95
N ALA A 116 -0.52 -0.57 14.86
CA ALA A 116 0.01 -1.15 13.63
C ALA A 116 1.42 -1.73 13.83
N TYR A 117 2.27 -1.05 14.61
CA TYR A 117 3.59 -1.56 14.97
C TYR A 117 3.47 -2.91 15.68
N LEU A 118 2.65 -2.98 16.73
CA LEU A 118 2.43 -4.22 17.47
C LEU A 118 1.87 -5.33 16.56
N ALA A 119 0.99 -5.01 15.61
CA ALA A 119 0.50 -5.98 14.63
C ALA A 119 1.64 -6.57 13.77
N GLU A 120 2.61 -5.74 13.37
CA GLU A 120 3.82 -6.21 12.67
C GLU A 120 4.72 -7.06 13.56
N GLU A 121 4.94 -6.67 14.82
CA GLU A 121 5.71 -7.47 15.76
C GLU A 121 5.06 -8.82 16.06
N ALA A 122 3.73 -8.89 16.04
CA ALA A 122 3.02 -10.16 16.15
C ALA A 122 3.30 -11.08 14.94
N ASN A 123 3.34 -10.52 13.72
CA ASN A 123 3.73 -11.28 12.53
C ASN A 123 5.18 -11.78 12.63
N THR A 124 6.10 -10.95 13.13
CA THR A 124 7.49 -11.35 13.41
C THR A 124 7.56 -12.48 14.44
N ALA A 125 6.77 -12.39 15.52
CA ALA A 125 6.71 -13.41 16.57
C ALA A 125 6.17 -14.76 16.07
N ARG A 126 5.21 -14.74 15.13
CA ARG A 126 4.74 -15.95 14.42
C ARG A 126 5.85 -16.55 13.56
N GLY A 127 6.63 -15.70 12.90
CA GLY A 127 7.66 -16.08 11.93
C GLY A 127 7.11 -16.26 10.52
N SER A 128 8.00 -16.61 9.58
CA SER A 128 7.69 -16.76 8.16
C SER A 128 7.22 -18.16 7.76
N GLU A 129 7.28 -19.13 8.67
CA GLU A 129 6.90 -20.51 8.40
C GLU A 129 5.40 -20.66 8.15
N SER A 130 5.01 -21.76 7.47
CA SER A 130 3.61 -22.15 7.33
C SER A 130 2.95 -22.39 8.70
N ALA A 131 1.62 -22.28 8.77
CA ALA A 131 0.88 -22.56 10.01
C ALA A 131 1.19 -23.96 10.59
N ALA A 132 1.35 -24.98 9.74
CA ALA A 132 1.71 -26.34 10.15
C ALA A 132 3.10 -26.46 10.79
N ARG A 133 3.97 -25.47 10.60
CA ARG A 133 5.34 -25.41 11.13
C ARG A 133 5.52 -24.33 12.19
N THR A 134 4.48 -23.57 12.48
CA THR A 134 4.51 -22.56 13.54
C THR A 134 4.23 -23.23 14.89
N SER A 135 5.14 -23.07 15.86
CA SER A 135 4.97 -23.68 17.17
C SER A 135 3.84 -23.03 17.99
N GLN A 136 3.26 -23.78 18.93
CA GLN A 136 2.24 -23.24 19.84
C GLN A 136 2.74 -22.03 20.65
N ARG A 137 4.04 -22.00 21.00
CA ARG A 137 4.66 -20.86 21.68
C ARG A 137 4.67 -19.60 20.80
N GLN A 138 5.00 -19.73 19.52
CA GLN A 138 4.97 -18.62 18.57
C GLN A 138 3.54 -18.11 18.35
N ILE A 139 2.57 -19.04 18.24
CA ILE A 139 1.15 -18.68 18.14
C ILE A 139 0.67 -17.93 19.39
N ALA A 140 1.03 -18.40 20.58
CA ALA A 140 0.68 -17.72 21.83
C ALA A 140 1.30 -16.32 21.92
N ALA A 141 2.58 -16.18 21.56
CA ALA A 141 3.26 -14.89 21.55
C ALA A 141 2.63 -13.91 20.55
N MET A 142 2.32 -14.37 19.32
CA MET A 142 1.60 -13.58 18.32
C MET A 142 0.25 -13.09 18.88
N ARG A 143 -0.55 -13.99 19.48
CA ARG A 143 -1.88 -13.64 20.02
C ARG A 143 -1.81 -12.62 21.15
N ASP A 144 -0.84 -12.74 22.06
CA ASP A 144 -0.65 -11.77 23.14
C ASP A 144 -0.35 -10.36 22.60
N ILE A 145 0.56 -10.26 21.63
CA ILE A 145 0.91 -9.00 20.97
C ILE A 145 -0.30 -8.45 20.19
N GLN A 146 -1.04 -9.30 19.47
CA GLN A 146 -2.26 -8.92 18.76
C GLN A 146 -3.34 -8.37 19.70
N GLN A 147 -3.50 -8.94 20.89
CA GLN A 147 -4.45 -8.43 21.86
C GLN A 147 -4.08 -7.01 22.31
N ARG A 148 -2.78 -6.72 22.47
CA ARG A 148 -2.29 -5.36 22.75
C ARG A 148 -2.54 -4.43 21.56
N ALA A 149 -2.19 -4.85 20.35
CA ALA A 149 -2.44 -4.09 19.12
C ALA A 149 -3.92 -3.70 18.98
N ALA A 150 -4.83 -4.65 19.19
CA ALA A 150 -6.28 -4.44 19.08
C ALA A 150 -6.79 -3.34 20.02
N ARG A 151 -6.24 -3.22 21.23
CA ARG A 151 -6.62 -2.17 22.19
C ARG A 151 -6.33 -0.77 21.64
N TYR A 152 -5.15 -0.55 21.07
CA TYR A 152 -4.77 0.74 20.49
C TYR A 152 -5.52 1.04 19.18
N LEU A 153 -5.68 0.04 18.31
CA LEU A 153 -6.45 0.18 17.06
C LEU A 153 -7.92 0.50 17.36
N GLU A 154 -8.50 -0.07 18.42
CA GLU A 154 -9.86 0.25 18.86
C GLU A 154 -9.98 1.67 19.41
N VAL A 155 -8.98 2.18 20.12
CA VAL A 155 -8.93 3.60 20.52
C VAL A 155 -8.88 4.50 19.29
N ALA A 156 -8.04 4.19 18.29
CA ALA A 156 -7.98 4.94 17.04
C ALA A 156 -9.34 4.97 16.32
N ARG A 157 -10.05 3.82 16.25
CA ARG A 157 -11.41 3.73 15.68
C ARG A 157 -12.43 4.56 16.44
N LYS A 158 -12.31 4.68 17.76
CA LYS A 158 -13.19 5.54 18.57
C LYS A 158 -12.91 7.03 18.36
N ILE A 159 -11.65 7.42 18.16
CA ILE A 159 -11.27 8.82 17.93
C ILE A 159 -11.72 9.28 16.53
N LYS A 160 -11.53 8.45 15.50
CA LYS A 160 -12.00 8.74 14.13
C LYS A 160 -12.84 7.58 13.60
N PRO A 161 -14.14 7.51 13.96
CA PRO A 161 -15.04 6.42 13.56
C PRO A 161 -15.35 6.38 12.06
N ASP A 162 -15.04 7.46 11.34
CA ASP A 162 -15.20 7.59 9.89
C ASP A 162 -13.93 7.23 9.10
N SER A 163 -12.90 6.69 9.77
CA SER A 163 -11.64 6.28 9.14
C SER A 163 -11.53 4.76 9.05
N ALA A 164 -11.34 4.25 7.84
CA ALA A 164 -11.07 2.83 7.61
C ALA A 164 -9.59 2.43 7.83
N VAL A 165 -8.66 3.39 8.01
CA VAL A 165 -7.22 3.10 8.11
C VAL A 165 -6.86 2.04 9.17
N PRO A 166 -7.44 2.05 10.40
CA PRO A 166 -7.14 1.01 11.39
C PRO A 166 -7.52 -0.42 10.94
N TYR A 167 -8.47 -0.55 10.01
CA TYR A 167 -8.94 -1.87 9.55
C TYR A 167 -7.88 -2.62 8.76
N ALA A 168 -6.92 -1.95 8.12
CA ALA A 168 -5.83 -2.63 7.42
C ALA A 168 -5.04 -3.55 8.37
N SER A 169 -4.64 -3.04 9.55
CA SER A 169 -3.96 -3.85 10.56
C SER A 169 -4.87 -4.89 11.20
N LEU A 170 -6.15 -4.55 11.46
CA LEU A 170 -7.11 -5.52 12.00
C LEU A 170 -7.35 -6.69 11.04
N ILE A 171 -7.42 -6.44 9.73
CA ILE A 171 -7.56 -7.47 8.70
C ILE A 171 -6.36 -8.42 8.71
N VAL A 172 -5.13 -7.88 8.77
CA VAL A 172 -3.91 -8.68 8.89
C VAL A 172 -3.97 -9.58 10.14
N MET A 173 -4.37 -9.00 11.28
CA MET A 173 -4.49 -9.72 12.54
C MET A 173 -5.57 -10.81 12.51
N ALA A 174 -6.71 -10.56 11.88
CA ALA A 174 -7.77 -11.56 11.73
C ALA A 174 -7.36 -12.67 10.77
N ALA A 175 -6.72 -12.32 9.65
CA ALA A 175 -6.25 -13.31 8.67
C ALA A 175 -5.27 -14.32 9.27
N THR A 176 -4.36 -13.87 10.13
CA THR A 176 -3.38 -14.75 10.78
C THR A 176 -3.98 -15.66 11.86
N GLN A 177 -5.18 -15.34 12.35
CA GLN A 177 -5.89 -16.13 13.36
C GLN A 177 -6.95 -17.05 12.74
N GLU A 178 -7.67 -16.57 11.73
CA GLU A 178 -8.91 -17.15 11.22
C GLU A 178 -8.89 -17.37 9.69
N GLY A 179 -7.80 -17.00 9.01
CA GLY A 179 -7.71 -17.05 7.55
C GLY A 179 -8.69 -16.10 6.88
N SER A 180 -9.12 -16.46 5.66
CA SER A 180 -10.08 -15.68 4.86
C SER A 180 -11.40 -15.40 5.59
N ALA A 181 -11.85 -16.29 6.48
CA ALA A 181 -13.10 -16.15 7.23
C ALA A 181 -13.11 -14.92 8.16
N GLY A 182 -11.97 -14.59 8.77
CA GLY A 182 -11.82 -13.39 9.62
C GLY A 182 -11.69 -12.08 8.84
N VAL A 183 -11.30 -12.16 7.56
CA VAL A 183 -11.03 -10.98 6.71
C VAL A 183 -12.32 -10.31 6.25
N LEU A 184 -13.29 -11.08 5.76
CA LEU A 184 -14.49 -10.55 5.10
C LEU A 184 -15.33 -9.62 6.01
N PRO A 185 -15.62 -9.96 7.27
CA PRO A 185 -16.40 -9.08 8.15
C PRO A 185 -15.71 -7.74 8.40
N LEU A 186 -14.38 -7.74 8.52
CA LEU A 186 -13.60 -6.53 8.73
C LEU A 186 -13.53 -5.65 7.47
N LEU A 187 -13.38 -6.26 6.29
CA LEU A 187 -13.44 -5.51 5.03
C LEU A 187 -14.82 -4.88 4.83
N GLN A 188 -15.90 -5.62 5.11
CA GLN A 188 -17.27 -5.09 5.03
C GLN A 188 -17.47 -3.92 6.00
N ALA A 189 -16.96 -4.03 7.22
CA ALA A 189 -17.01 -2.94 8.20
C ALA A 189 -16.17 -1.72 7.76
N ALA A 190 -14.98 -1.93 7.17
CA ALA A 190 -14.15 -0.87 6.59
C ALA A 190 -14.89 -0.13 5.45
N ASN A 191 -15.48 -0.88 4.52
CA ASN A 191 -16.26 -0.35 3.40
C ASN A 191 -17.47 0.46 3.86
N LYS A 192 -18.06 0.11 5.01
CA LYS A 192 -19.20 0.84 5.58
C LYS A 192 -18.79 2.19 6.18
N VAL A 193 -17.65 2.26 6.87
CA VAL A 193 -17.19 3.52 7.51
C VAL A 193 -16.56 4.48 6.51
N ASP A 194 -15.82 3.94 5.53
CA ASP A 194 -15.22 4.69 4.44
C ASP A 194 -15.29 3.86 3.15
N PRO A 195 -16.25 4.14 2.24
CA PRO A 195 -16.39 3.42 0.98
C PRO A 195 -15.18 3.54 0.04
N LYS A 196 -14.33 4.56 0.23
CA LYS A 196 -13.15 4.86 -0.60
C LYS A 196 -11.85 4.27 -0.04
N ASN A 197 -11.92 3.49 1.03
CA ASN A 197 -10.75 2.86 1.61
C ASN A 197 -10.03 1.97 0.58
N LEU A 198 -8.75 2.23 0.37
CA LEU A 198 -7.86 1.40 -0.42
C LEU A 198 -6.97 0.55 0.48
N SER A 199 -6.58 1.06 1.65
CA SER A 199 -5.70 0.36 2.59
C SER A 199 -6.29 -0.99 3.05
N ALA A 200 -7.56 -0.99 3.48
CA ALA A 200 -8.21 -2.20 3.97
C ALA A 200 -8.52 -3.18 2.81
N ARG A 201 -8.87 -2.68 1.61
CA ARG A 201 -9.02 -3.50 0.40
C ARG A 201 -7.72 -4.22 0.02
N VAL A 202 -6.59 -3.53 0.00
CA VAL A 202 -5.28 -4.11 -0.31
C VAL A 202 -4.86 -5.13 0.73
N ALA A 203 -5.07 -4.82 2.02
CA ALA A 203 -4.85 -5.77 3.11
C ALA A 203 -5.72 -7.02 2.91
N ALA A 204 -7.01 -6.86 2.63
CA ALA A 204 -7.92 -7.99 2.43
C ALA A 204 -7.52 -8.87 1.24
N MET A 205 -7.23 -8.27 0.07
CA MET A 205 -6.82 -9.04 -1.11
C MET A 205 -5.61 -9.94 -0.85
N SER A 206 -4.66 -9.46 -0.02
CA SER A 206 -3.46 -10.23 0.32
C SER A 206 -3.75 -11.50 1.13
N TYR A 207 -4.91 -11.58 1.78
CA TYR A 207 -5.35 -12.71 2.62
C TYR A 207 -6.63 -13.39 2.16
N LEU A 208 -7.25 -12.90 1.08
CA LEU A 208 -8.30 -13.58 0.33
C LEU A 208 -7.72 -14.40 -0.84
N ASP A 209 -6.40 -14.41 -1.01
CA ASP A 209 -5.68 -15.31 -1.90
C ASP A 209 -5.99 -16.79 -1.57
N PRO A 210 -6.11 -17.69 -2.57
CA PRO A 210 -6.27 -19.13 -2.36
C PRO A 210 -5.29 -19.77 -1.37
N SER A 211 -4.06 -19.24 -1.29
CA SER A 211 -3.00 -19.68 -0.38
C SER A 211 -3.33 -19.45 1.10
N TRP A 212 -4.29 -18.56 1.39
CA TRP A 212 -4.81 -18.25 2.72
C TRP A 212 -6.24 -18.76 2.94
N GLY A 213 -6.68 -19.72 2.11
CA GLY A 213 -8.03 -20.30 2.17
C GLY A 213 -9.10 -19.39 1.58
N GLY A 214 -8.72 -18.39 0.79
CA GLY A 214 -9.65 -17.60 -0.01
C GLY A 214 -9.84 -18.16 -1.43
N SER A 215 -10.17 -17.29 -2.38
CA SER A 215 -10.39 -17.66 -3.78
C SER A 215 -10.17 -16.47 -4.70
N PHE A 216 -9.91 -16.71 -6.00
CA PHE A 216 -9.78 -15.59 -6.94
C PHE A 216 -11.09 -14.82 -7.09
N GLU A 217 -12.24 -15.46 -6.96
CA GLU A 217 -13.55 -14.82 -6.97
C GLU A 217 -13.71 -13.83 -5.81
N LEU A 218 -13.20 -14.17 -4.61
CA LEU A 218 -13.20 -13.23 -3.47
C LEU A 218 -12.30 -12.02 -3.74
N VAL A 219 -11.11 -12.24 -4.30
CA VAL A 219 -10.17 -11.16 -4.66
C VAL A 219 -10.75 -10.27 -5.77
N GLU A 220 -11.39 -10.85 -6.79
CA GLU A 220 -12.12 -10.15 -7.86
C GLU A 220 -13.33 -9.37 -7.33
N GLY A 221 -14.01 -9.91 -6.32
CA GLY A 221 -15.07 -9.23 -5.59
C GLY A 221 -14.61 -7.90 -4.99
N VAL A 222 -13.40 -7.83 -4.43
CA VAL A 222 -12.84 -6.58 -3.89
C VAL A 222 -12.69 -5.50 -4.97
N VAL A 223 -12.24 -5.88 -6.18
CA VAL A 223 -12.12 -4.96 -7.32
C VAL A 223 -13.51 -4.49 -7.77
N THR A 224 -14.47 -5.40 -7.86
CA THR A 224 -15.85 -5.11 -8.26
C THR A 224 -16.52 -4.14 -7.29
N GLU A 225 -16.40 -4.39 -5.99
CA GLU A 225 -16.90 -3.49 -4.95
C GLU A 225 -16.23 -2.11 -5.01
N ALA A 226 -14.93 -2.04 -5.30
CA ALA A 226 -14.23 -0.77 -5.45
C ALA A 226 -14.76 0.05 -6.65
N GLN A 227 -15.10 -0.62 -7.76
CA GLN A 227 -15.74 0.02 -8.91
C GLN A 227 -17.15 0.52 -8.56
N GLN A 228 -17.95 -0.29 -7.87
CA GLN A 228 -19.29 0.09 -7.42
C GLN A 228 -19.25 1.28 -6.45
N ALA A 229 -18.26 1.29 -5.55
CA ALA A 229 -17.97 2.41 -4.66
C ALA A 229 -17.36 3.62 -5.39
N ARG A 230 -17.12 3.55 -6.71
CA ARG A 230 -16.58 4.60 -7.57
C ARG A 230 -15.21 5.12 -7.13
N LEU A 231 -14.31 4.24 -6.68
CA LEU A 231 -12.93 4.65 -6.37
C LEU A 231 -12.31 5.34 -7.60
N PRO A 232 -11.34 6.25 -7.41
CA PRO A 232 -10.58 6.83 -8.52
C PRO A 232 -9.99 5.75 -9.43
N GLU A 233 -9.95 6.01 -10.74
CA GLU A 233 -9.52 5.01 -11.75
C GLU A 233 -8.13 4.45 -11.46
N GLY A 234 -7.17 5.30 -11.05
CA GLY A 234 -5.82 4.85 -10.67
C GLY A 234 -5.81 3.88 -9.48
N GLN A 235 -6.73 4.01 -8.52
CA GLN A 235 -6.85 3.09 -7.39
C GLN A 235 -7.49 1.77 -7.80
N ILE A 236 -8.49 1.80 -8.69
CA ILE A 236 -9.07 0.59 -9.27
C ILE A 236 -8.01 -0.17 -10.09
N ASN A 237 -7.20 0.54 -10.88
CA ASN A 237 -6.10 -0.05 -11.65
C ASN A 237 -5.03 -0.66 -10.72
N TYR A 238 -4.74 -0.03 -9.59
CA TYR A 238 -3.87 -0.62 -8.57
C TYR A 238 -4.43 -1.92 -7.97
N LEU A 239 -5.72 -1.98 -7.66
CA LEU A 239 -6.35 -3.23 -7.19
C LEU A 239 -6.30 -4.32 -8.28
N ARG A 240 -6.55 -3.99 -9.55
CA ARG A 240 -6.43 -4.97 -10.65
C ARG A 240 -5.00 -5.45 -10.84
N TYR A 241 -4.01 -4.58 -10.66
CA TYR A 241 -2.61 -4.98 -10.62
C TYR A 241 -2.34 -5.96 -9.49
N HIS A 242 -2.81 -5.67 -8.28
CA HIS A 242 -2.63 -6.54 -7.12
C HIS A 242 -3.29 -7.92 -7.34
N LEU A 243 -4.48 -7.96 -7.94
CA LEU A 243 -5.13 -9.20 -8.37
C LEU A 243 -4.25 -9.98 -9.38
N THR A 244 -3.69 -9.29 -10.37
CA THR A 244 -2.81 -9.92 -11.37
C THR A 244 -1.54 -10.49 -10.73
N MET A 245 -0.95 -9.76 -9.76
CA MET A 245 0.20 -10.23 -8.99
C MET A 245 -0.12 -11.47 -8.15
N ILE A 246 -1.30 -11.49 -7.50
CA ILE A 246 -1.81 -12.67 -6.76
C ILE A 246 -1.94 -13.88 -7.71
N LYS A 247 -2.57 -13.70 -8.88
CA LYS A 247 -2.68 -14.76 -9.89
C LYS A 247 -1.31 -15.24 -10.38
N ALA A 248 -0.36 -14.32 -10.58
CA ALA A 248 1.00 -14.65 -11.01
C ALA A 248 1.75 -15.48 -9.95
N SER A 249 1.70 -15.04 -8.69
CA SER A 249 2.33 -15.74 -7.57
C SER A 249 1.75 -17.14 -7.36
N HIS A 250 0.43 -17.28 -7.47
CA HIS A 250 -0.24 -18.58 -7.41
C HIS A 250 0.19 -19.49 -8.58
N ALA A 251 0.23 -18.97 -9.81
CA ALA A 251 0.69 -19.73 -10.97
C ALA A 251 2.13 -20.24 -10.78
N GLU A 252 3.01 -19.41 -10.21
CA GLU A 252 4.40 -19.77 -9.95
C GLU A 252 4.58 -20.77 -8.81
N SER A 253 3.93 -20.52 -7.67
CA SER A 253 4.23 -21.20 -6.41
C SER A 253 3.34 -22.42 -6.17
N ILE A 254 2.09 -22.36 -6.61
CA ILE A 254 1.08 -23.41 -6.37
C ILE A 254 0.88 -24.25 -7.62
N ALA A 255 0.50 -23.63 -8.75
CA ALA A 255 0.26 -24.36 -10.00
C ALA A 255 1.55 -24.82 -10.70
N ARG A 256 2.70 -24.23 -10.33
CA ARG A 256 4.02 -24.46 -10.96
C ARG A 256 4.06 -24.21 -12.47
N ASP A 257 3.17 -23.35 -12.97
CA ASP A 257 3.09 -22.92 -14.36
C ASP A 257 3.92 -21.65 -14.59
N LYS A 258 5.22 -21.83 -14.81
CA LYS A 258 6.17 -20.73 -15.05
C LYS A 258 5.82 -19.89 -16.30
N PRO A 259 5.41 -20.47 -17.44
CA PRO A 259 4.94 -19.68 -18.58
C PRO A 259 3.78 -18.74 -18.23
N ALA A 260 2.72 -19.25 -17.58
CA ALA A 260 1.58 -18.44 -17.18
C ALA A 260 1.98 -17.36 -16.16
N ALA A 261 2.78 -17.71 -15.14
CA ALA A 261 3.27 -16.76 -14.16
C ALA A 261 4.05 -15.61 -14.81
N ARG A 262 4.99 -15.90 -15.72
CA ARG A 262 5.75 -14.86 -16.45
C ARG A 262 4.84 -13.96 -17.29
N GLN A 263 3.81 -14.52 -17.91
CA GLN A 263 2.86 -13.72 -18.67
C GLN A 263 2.10 -12.76 -17.75
N LEU A 264 1.58 -13.26 -16.63
CA LEU A 264 0.83 -12.47 -15.65
C LEU A 264 1.69 -11.38 -15.00
N TYR A 265 2.95 -11.67 -14.64
CA TYR A 265 3.88 -10.63 -14.16
C TYR A 265 4.11 -9.55 -15.21
N ARG A 266 4.25 -9.91 -16.50
CA ARG A 266 4.37 -8.92 -17.59
C ARG A 266 3.09 -8.10 -17.78
N ASP A 267 1.92 -8.72 -17.62
CA ASP A 267 0.64 -8.01 -17.66
C ASP A 267 0.56 -6.99 -16.51
N ALA A 268 0.91 -7.41 -15.29
CA ALA A 268 0.95 -6.54 -14.12
C ALA A 268 1.91 -5.34 -14.30
N LEU A 269 3.12 -5.60 -14.81
CA LEU A 269 4.10 -4.54 -15.13
C LEU A 269 3.60 -3.59 -16.21
N ARG A 270 2.79 -4.03 -17.18
CA ARG A 270 2.18 -3.12 -18.16
C ARG A 270 1.12 -2.21 -17.55
N MET A 271 0.50 -2.61 -16.45
CA MET A 271 -0.53 -1.81 -15.77
C MET A 271 0.07 -0.74 -14.86
N CYS A 272 1.05 -1.13 -14.05
CA CYS A 272 1.60 -0.27 -13.00
C CYS A 272 3.14 -0.18 -13.03
N GLY A 273 3.84 -0.62 -14.07
CA GLY A 273 5.31 -0.72 -14.08
C GLY A 273 6.05 0.61 -13.91
N ASN A 274 5.36 1.74 -14.10
CA ASN A 274 5.88 3.09 -13.83
C ASN A 274 5.41 3.65 -12.47
N SER A 275 4.71 2.85 -11.66
CA SER A 275 4.27 3.26 -10.32
C SER A 275 5.10 2.56 -9.25
N GLU A 276 5.43 3.30 -8.19
CA GLU A 276 6.10 2.71 -7.02
C GLU A 276 5.29 1.61 -6.35
N GLY A 277 3.97 1.62 -6.49
CA GLY A 277 3.14 0.52 -6.02
C GLY A 277 3.57 -0.82 -6.62
N ALA A 278 4.12 -0.82 -7.84
CA ALA A 278 4.77 -1.97 -8.42
C ALA A 278 6.17 -2.21 -7.83
N GLU A 279 7.03 -1.20 -7.70
CA GLU A 279 8.38 -1.34 -7.12
C GLU A 279 8.37 -1.85 -5.66
N ALA A 280 7.49 -1.32 -4.82
CA ALA A 280 7.29 -1.74 -3.42
C ALA A 280 6.64 -3.13 -3.30
N GLY A 281 5.78 -3.49 -4.27
CA GLY A 281 5.19 -4.83 -4.36
C GLY A 281 6.20 -5.90 -4.82
N ILE A 282 7.11 -5.52 -5.73
CA ILE A 282 8.21 -6.37 -6.22
C ILE A 282 9.22 -6.68 -5.11
N GLY A 283 9.40 -5.78 -4.14
CA GLY A 283 10.25 -6.01 -2.97
C GLY A 283 9.81 -7.15 -2.03
N ARG A 284 8.55 -7.61 -2.10
CA ARG A 284 8.06 -8.76 -1.32
C ARG A 284 8.11 -10.09 -2.09
N THR A 285 8.07 -10.06 -3.43
CA THR A 285 8.31 -11.24 -4.27
C THR A 285 9.82 -11.38 -4.47
N GLY A 286 10.49 -11.87 -3.42
CA GLY A 286 11.92 -12.16 -3.48
C GLY A 286 12.23 -13.01 -4.70
N THR A 287 12.97 -12.44 -5.65
CA THR A 287 13.86 -13.21 -6.52
C THR A 287 14.84 -13.95 -5.61
N ARG A 288 14.56 -15.23 -5.38
CA ARG A 288 15.58 -16.27 -5.19
C ARG A 288 15.46 -17.24 -6.35
#